data_AF-A0A1V3RTY1-F1
#
_entry.id   AF-A0A1V3RTY1-F1
#
_cell.length_a   1.000
_cell.length_b   1.000
_cell.length_c   1.000
_cell.angle_alpha   90.00
_cell.angle_beta   90.00
_cell.angle_gamma   90.00
#
_symmetry.space_group_name_H-M   'P 1'
#
loop_
_entity.id
_entity.type
_entity.pdbx_description
1 polymer ?
#
loop_
_entity_poly.entity_id
_entity_poly.type
_entity_poly.pdbx_seq_one_letter_code
_entity_poly.pdbx_strand_id
1 'polypeptide(L)' 'GTGLGLAICQGMVGAHGGRISVADGLDGRGTCITLHLPLQAQPGMDDEA' A
#
# COMPACT_ATOMS: atom_id res chain seq x y z
N GLY A 1 8.56 -21.42 -0.24
CA GLY A 1 8.88 -20.19 -0.98
C GLY A 1 10.04 -19.48 -0.30
N THR A 2 10.78 -18.63 -1.01
CA THR A 2 12.02 -17.98 -0.51
C THR A 2 11.78 -16.80 0.44
N GLY A 3 10.53 -16.38 0.66
CA GLY A 3 10.20 -15.27 1.55
C GLY A 3 10.46 -13.87 0.97
N LEU A 4 10.78 -13.76 -0.32
CA LEU A 4 11.17 -12.49 -0.95
C LEU A 4 10.01 -11.53 -1.25
N GLY A 5 8.76 -12.01 -1.22
CA GLY A 5 7.60 -11.23 -1.67
C GLY A 5 7.44 -9.90 -0.95
N LEU A 6 7.55 -9.88 0.38
CA LEU A 6 7.38 -8.64 1.15
C LEU A 6 8.52 -7.64 0.91
N ALA A 7 9.76 -8.13 0.74
CA ALA A 7 10.91 -7.29 0.43
C ALA A 7 10.76 -6.60 -0.94
N ILE A 8 10.25 -7.33 -1.93
CA ILE A 8 9.93 -6.77 -3.25
C ILE A 8 8.85 -5.70 -3.12
N CYS A 9 7.76 -5.98 -2.41
CA CYS A 9 6.68 -5.01 -2.18
C CYS A 9 7.19 -3.76 -1.46
N GLN A 10 8.03 -3.91 -0.43
CA GLN A 10 8.64 -2.80 0.30
C GLN A 10 9.49 -1.92 -0.62
N GLY A 11 10.31 -2.53 -1.49
CA GLY A 11 11.10 -1.79 -2.47
C GLY A 11 10.23 -0.99 -3.44
N MET A 12 9.18 -1.60 -3.98
CA MET A 12 8.25 -0.95 -4.91
C MET A 12 7.51 0.20 -4.23
N VAL A 13 6.85 -0.05 -3.10
CA VAL A 13 6.08 0.96 -2.36
C VAL A 13 6.98 2.10 -1.88
N GLY A 14 8.19 1.80 -1.38
CA GLY A 14 9.16 2.80 -0.97
C GLY A 14 9.65 3.68 -2.12
N ALA A 15 9.86 3.10 -3.31
CA ALA A 15 10.22 3.87 -4.51
C ALA A 15 9.12 4.86 -4.94
N HIS A 16 7.85 4.58 -4.59
CA HIS A 16 6.73 5.50 -4.79
C HIS A 16 6.49 6.47 -3.62
N GLY A 17 7.40 6.57 -2.66
CA GLY A 17 7.25 7.42 -1.48
C GLY A 17 6.20 6.92 -0.48
N GLY A 18 5.78 5.67 -0.61
CA GLY A 18 4.82 5.02 0.26
C GLY A 18 5.45 4.27 1.43
N ARG A 19 4.61 3.54 2.17
CA ARG A 19 5.03 2.63 3.25
C ARG A 19 4.12 1.42 3.36
N ILE A 20 4.63 0.36 3.97
CA ILE A 20 3.89 -0.88 4.26
C ILE A 20 3.85 -1.10 5.77
N SER A 21 2.69 -1.50 6.30
CA SER A 21 2.52 -1.97 7.67
C SER A 21 1.88 -3.35 7.72
N VAL A 22 2.18 -4.10 8.78
CA VAL A 22 1.68 -5.45 9.02
C VAL A 22 0.98 -5.46 10.36
N ALA A 23 -0.22 -6.05 10.40
CA ALA A 23 -0.99 -6.25 11.62
C ALA A 23 -1.68 -7.62 11.58
N ASP A 24 -2.27 -8.01 12.71
CA ASP A 24 -3.16 -9.17 12.76
C ASP A 24 -4.33 -8.98 11.78
N GLY A 25 -4.76 -10.07 11.16
CA GLY A 25 -5.95 -10.05 10.31
C GLY A 25 -7.25 -9.87 11.11
N LEU A 26 -8.36 -9.69 10.40
CA LEU A 26 -9.69 -9.50 11.01
C LEU A 26 -9.98 -10.62 12.02
N ASP A 27 -10.47 -10.21 13.21
CA ASP A 27 -10.80 -11.11 14.32
C ASP A 27 -9.66 -12.07 14.70
N GLY A 28 -8.40 -11.62 14.58
CA GLY A 28 -7.20 -12.42 14.88
C GLY A 28 -6.92 -13.52 13.87
N ARG A 29 -7.54 -13.46 12.69
CA ARG A 29 -7.40 -14.49 11.63
C ARG A 29 -6.57 -13.97 10.48
N GLY A 30 -5.40 -14.60 10.27
CA GLY A 30 -4.50 -14.28 9.17
C GLY A 30 -3.71 -13.00 9.43
N THR A 31 -3.34 -12.31 8.35
CA THR A 31 -2.46 -11.14 8.40
C THR A 31 -3.05 -10.01 7.56
N CYS A 32 -3.14 -8.82 8.13
CA CYS A 32 -3.49 -7.62 7.39
C CYS A 32 -2.20 -6.93 6.92
N ILE A 33 -2.07 -6.74 5.60
CA ILE A 33 -0.99 -5.94 5.01
C ILE A 33 -1.61 -4.65 4.50
N THR A 34 -1.17 -3.50 5.01
CA THR A 34 -1.66 -2.19 4.57
C THR A 34 -0.58 -1.46 3.79
N LEU A 35 -0.91 -1.01 2.59
CA LEU A 35 -0.03 -0.21 1.74
C LEU A 35 -0.54 1.23 1.74
N HIS A 36 0.34 2.18 2.08
CA HIS A 36 0.07 3.60 1.95
C HIS A 36 0.87 4.16 0.79
N LEU A 37 0.20 4.86 -0.13
CA LEU A 37 0.83 5.57 -1.23
C LEU A 37 0.41 7.05 -1.17
N PRO A 38 1.32 7.99 -1.47
CA PRO A 38 0.95 9.39 -1.64
C PRO A 38 -0.07 9.54 -2.77
N LEU A 39 -1.21 10.16 -2.50
CA LEU A 39 -2.18 10.51 -3.53
C LEU A 39 -1.76 11.83 -4.17
N GLN A 40 -1.54 11.85 -5.48
CA GLN A 40 -1.41 13.10 -6.20
C GLN A 40 -2.80 13.70 -6.41
N ALA A 41 -2.90 15.03 -6.33
CA ALA A 41 -4.13 15.72 -6.69
C ALA A 41 -4.53 15.27 -8.09
N GLN A 42 -5.72 14.68 -8.19
CA GLN A 42 -6.25 14.31 -9.49
C GLN A 42 -6.42 15.63 -10.27
N PRO A 43 -5.77 15.80 -11.44
CA PRO A 43 -6.02 16.97 -12.26
C PRO A 43 -7.51 17.01 -12.56
N GLY A 44 -8.09 18.20 -12.42
CA GLY A 44 -9.54 18.44 -12.36
C GLY A 44 -10.32 17.44 -13.21
N MET A 45 -11.11 16.59 -12.55
CA MET A 45 -12.33 16.13 -13.18
C MET A 45 -13.12 17.42 -13.40
N ASP A 46 -13.13 17.94 -14.63
CA ASP A 46 -13.77 19.22 -14.94
C ASP A 46 -15.10 19.30 -14.18
N ASP A 47 -15.20 20.33 -13.32
CA ASP A 47 -16.42 20.75 -12.66
C ASP A 47 -17.45 21.07 -13.77
N GLU A 48 -18.18 20.08 -14.24
CA GLU A 48 -19.43 20.28 -14.99
C GLU A 48 -20.59 19.88 -14.08
N ALA A 49 -20.92 20.80 -13.17
CA ALA A 49 -22.19 20.87 -12.45
C ALA A 49 -22.96 22.11 -12.89
#